data_AF-M4EG92-F1
#
_entry.id   AF-M4EG92-F1
#
_cell.length_a   1.000
_cell.length_b   1.000
_cell.length_c   1.000
_cell.angle_alpha   90.00
_cell.angle_beta   90.00
_cell.angle_gamma   90.00
#
_symmetry.space_group_name_H-M   'P 1'
#
loop_
_entity.id
_entity.type
_entity.pdbx_description
1 polymer ?
#
loop_
_entity_poly.entity_id
_entity_poly.type
_entity_poly.pdbx_seq_one_letter_code
_entity_poly.pdbx_strand_id
1 'polypeptide(L)'
;MSWDDGKHAKVKKVQLTFDDVIRSIEVEYEGTNLKSQRRGTVGTRSDGFTLSTDEYITSVSGYYKTTFSGDHITALTFKTNKKTYGPYGNKTQNYFSADAPKDSQIAGFLGTSGNALSSLDVHFAPIPTPGSIKPQPGGSGTGGGGSKPGGSGNESGGSLLKLHVSLKAIK
;
A
#
# COMPACT_ATOMS: atom_id res chain seq x y z
N MET A 1 3.53 13.43 -5.61
CA MET A 1 4.32 13.20 -4.39
C MET A 1 4.35 11.70 -4.12
N SER A 2 5.52 11.14 -3.84
CA SER A 2 5.63 9.77 -3.34
C SER A 2 5.44 9.73 -1.83
N TRP A 3 4.96 8.61 -1.31
CA TRP A 3 4.97 8.31 0.13
C TRP A 3 5.33 6.86 0.35
N ASP A 4 5.81 6.56 1.54
CA ASP A 4 6.02 5.21 2.05
C ASP A 4 5.67 5.24 3.54
N ASP A 5 4.66 4.45 3.94
CA ASP A 5 4.30 4.31 5.35
C ASP A 5 5.29 3.38 6.08
N GLY A 6 6.04 2.57 5.34
CA GLY A 6 6.96 1.58 5.85
C GLY A 6 6.24 0.28 6.22
N LYS A 7 7.00 -0.63 6.84
CA LYS A 7 6.50 -1.91 7.33
C LYS A 7 6.00 -1.79 8.76
N HIS A 8 4.76 -2.19 9.01
CA HIS A 8 4.15 -2.23 10.34
C HIS A 8 3.84 -3.65 10.81
N ALA A 9 3.34 -3.77 12.04
CA ALA A 9 2.93 -5.06 12.60
C ALA A 9 1.68 -5.61 11.92
N LYS A 10 0.69 -4.75 11.65
CA LYS A 10 -0.60 -5.13 11.04
C LYS A 10 -1.36 -3.87 10.61
N VAL A 11 -2.11 -3.95 9.50
CA VAL A 11 -3.11 -2.93 9.15
C VAL A 11 -4.29 -3.04 10.10
N LYS A 12 -4.70 -1.91 10.69
CA LYS A 12 -5.89 -1.84 11.56
C LYS A 12 -7.13 -1.43 10.77
N LYS A 13 -7.00 -0.39 9.95
CA LYS A 13 -8.10 0.24 9.24
C LYS A 13 -7.61 0.88 7.96
N VAL A 14 -8.44 0.82 6.93
CA VAL A 14 -8.24 1.51 5.66
C VAL A 14 -9.43 2.42 5.42
N GLN A 15 -9.17 3.68 5.06
CA GLN A 15 -10.17 4.62 4.59
C GLN A 15 -9.78 5.13 3.21
N LEU A 16 -10.75 5.20 2.32
CA LEU A 16 -10.61 5.66 0.95
C LEU A 16 -11.56 6.82 0.71
N THR A 17 -11.13 7.76 -0.12
CA THR A 17 -12.06 8.69 -0.76
C THR A 17 -11.92 8.57 -2.27
N PHE A 18 -13.04 8.66 -3.00
CA PHE A 18 -13.07 8.34 -4.42
C PHE A 18 -14.25 8.98 -5.16
N ASP A 19 -14.01 9.24 -6.45
CA ASP A 19 -15.00 9.68 -7.44
C ASP A 19 -15.06 8.64 -8.56
N ASP A 20 -14.74 9.03 -9.79
CA ASP A 20 -14.40 8.15 -10.91
C ASP A 20 -13.02 7.49 -10.75
N VAL A 21 -12.17 8.05 -9.87
CA VAL A 21 -10.86 7.55 -9.46
C VAL A 21 -10.74 7.49 -7.94
N ILE A 22 -9.82 6.67 -7.43
CA ILE A 22 -9.41 6.69 -6.03
C ILE A 22 -8.62 7.98 -5.78
N ARG A 23 -9.22 8.88 -4.99
CA ARG A 23 -8.65 10.20 -4.68
C ARG A 23 -7.61 10.13 -3.57
N SER A 24 -7.87 9.30 -2.57
CA SER A 24 -6.93 9.09 -1.48
C SER A 24 -7.07 7.74 -0.80
N ILE A 25 -6.00 7.35 -0.12
CA ILE A 25 -5.97 6.29 0.89
C ILE A 25 -5.42 6.85 2.21
N GLU A 26 -5.98 6.41 3.32
CA GLU A 26 -5.50 6.68 4.67
C GLU A 26 -5.54 5.38 5.46
N VAL A 27 -4.41 5.00 6.06
CA VAL A 27 -4.25 3.71 6.73
C VAL A 27 -3.83 3.93 8.17
N GLU A 28 -4.52 3.26 9.09
CA GLU A 28 -4.12 3.13 10.48
C GLU A 28 -3.46 1.75 10.67
N TYR A 29 -2.38 1.72 11.46
CA TYR A 29 -1.63 0.50 11.74
C TYR A 29 -1.64 0.17 13.22
N GLU A 30 -1.61 -1.12 13.56
CA GLU A 30 -1.38 -1.57 14.93
C GLU A 30 0.12 -1.53 15.27
N GLY A 31 0.44 -1.39 16.56
CA GLY A 31 1.82 -1.38 17.03
C GLY A 31 2.59 -0.11 16.68
N THR A 32 1.91 1.01 16.41
CA THR A 32 2.55 2.32 16.21
C THR A 32 1.75 3.42 16.90
N ASN A 33 2.44 4.48 17.32
CA ASN A 33 1.83 5.72 17.83
C ASN A 33 1.73 6.81 16.77
N LEU A 34 2.13 6.52 15.53
CA LEU A 34 2.03 7.45 14.42
C LEU A 34 0.56 7.69 14.08
N LYS A 35 0.19 8.96 13.91
CA LYS A 35 -1.12 9.31 13.36
C LYS A 35 -1.19 8.87 11.90
N SER A 36 -2.33 8.35 11.47
CA SER A 36 -2.59 8.09 10.07
C SER A 36 -2.45 9.39 9.27
N GLN A 37 -1.95 9.27 8.04
CA GLN A 37 -1.87 10.39 7.12
C GLN A 37 -2.56 10.02 5.82
N ARG A 38 -3.46 10.89 5.38
CA ARG A 38 -4.07 10.77 4.06
C ARG A 38 -3.06 10.99 2.95
N ARG A 39 -3.05 10.07 1.99
CA ARG A 39 -2.23 10.10 0.78
C ARG A 39 -3.15 10.41 -0.40
N GLY A 40 -3.04 11.61 -0.96
CA GLY A 40 -3.93 12.12 -2.02
C GLY A 40 -4.88 13.23 -1.54
N THR A 41 -5.99 13.43 -2.26
CA THR A 41 -6.96 14.51 -1.98
C THR A 41 -8.33 13.97 -1.58
N VAL A 42 -9.23 14.84 -1.12
CA VAL A 42 -10.59 14.44 -0.72
C VAL A 42 -11.47 14.28 -1.97
N GLY A 43 -12.05 13.09 -2.13
CA GLY A 43 -13.13 12.83 -3.08
C GLY A 43 -14.53 13.12 -2.53
N THR A 44 -15.52 13.00 -3.40
CA THR A 44 -16.95 13.19 -3.12
C THR A 44 -17.57 12.00 -2.38
N ARG A 45 -16.99 10.80 -2.48
CA ARG A 45 -17.42 9.62 -1.71
C ARG A 45 -16.31 9.16 -0.77
N SER A 46 -16.69 8.58 0.36
CA SER A 46 -15.77 7.96 1.31
C SER A 46 -16.30 6.62 1.78
N ASP A 47 -15.42 5.63 1.87
CA ASP A 47 -15.74 4.31 2.43
C ASP A 47 -14.44 3.66 2.95
N GLY A 48 -14.54 2.52 3.63
CA GLY A 48 -13.39 1.83 4.17
C GLY A 48 -13.79 0.62 5.00
N PHE A 49 -12.82 0.11 5.76
CA PHE A 49 -13.05 -1.02 6.65
C PHE A 49 -12.07 -1.01 7.83
N THR A 50 -12.52 -1.62 8.92
CA THR A 50 -11.68 -1.90 10.10
C THR A 50 -11.58 -3.42 10.25
N LEU A 51 -10.36 -3.92 10.46
CA LEU A 51 -10.08 -5.34 10.61
C LEU A 51 -10.27 -5.79 12.05
N SER A 52 -10.78 -7.01 12.25
CA SER A 52 -10.79 -7.64 13.58
C SER A 52 -9.37 -8.04 14.01
N THR A 53 -9.18 -8.37 15.29
CA THR A 53 -7.87 -8.71 15.86
C THR A 53 -7.13 -9.83 15.11
N ASP A 54 -7.86 -10.81 14.61
CA ASP A 54 -7.41 -12.00 13.87
C ASP A 54 -7.65 -11.90 12.34
N GLU A 55 -8.03 -10.73 11.83
CA GLU A 55 -8.20 -10.48 10.40
C GLU A 55 -7.02 -9.67 9.85
N TYR A 56 -6.42 -10.13 8.75
CA TYR A 56 -5.27 -9.50 8.09
C TYR A 56 -5.41 -9.55 6.57
N ILE A 57 -4.80 -8.58 5.90
CA ILE A 57 -4.87 -8.45 4.44
C ILE A 57 -3.94 -9.47 3.80
N THR A 58 -4.47 -10.29 2.89
CA THR A 58 -3.74 -11.30 2.14
C THR A 58 -3.50 -10.87 0.70
N SER A 59 -4.31 -9.97 0.15
CA SER A 59 -4.15 -9.47 -1.21
C SER A 59 -4.79 -8.10 -1.37
N VAL A 60 -4.18 -7.27 -2.21
CA VAL A 60 -4.79 -6.07 -2.77
C VAL A 60 -4.86 -6.23 -4.28
N SER A 61 -6.00 -5.88 -4.85
CA SER A 61 -6.19 -5.82 -6.29
C SER A 61 -6.87 -4.52 -6.67
N GLY A 62 -6.74 -4.13 -7.92
CA GLY A 62 -7.32 -2.89 -8.37
C GLY A 62 -7.39 -2.77 -9.87
N TYR A 63 -7.95 -1.64 -10.27
CA TYR A 63 -8.06 -1.24 -11.65
C TYR A 63 -7.48 0.16 -11.82
N TYR A 64 -6.99 0.46 -13.01
CA TYR A 64 -6.52 1.79 -13.35
C TYR A 64 -6.92 2.19 -14.77
N LYS A 65 -6.76 3.48 -15.06
CA LYS A 65 -6.85 4.05 -16.41
C LYS A 65 -5.63 4.92 -16.68
N THR A 66 -5.15 4.89 -17.90
CA THR A 66 -4.10 5.80 -18.38
C THR A 66 -4.77 6.95 -19.12
N THR A 67 -4.40 8.17 -18.75
CA THR A 67 -4.88 9.41 -19.40
C THR A 67 -3.70 10.24 -19.85
N PHE A 68 -3.94 11.36 -20.55
CA PHE A 68 -2.88 12.33 -20.86
C PHE A 68 -2.18 12.87 -19.61
N SER A 69 -2.85 12.84 -18.45
CA SER A 69 -2.33 13.29 -17.16
C SER A 69 -1.62 12.20 -16.34
N GLY A 70 -1.47 10.99 -16.91
CA GLY A 70 -0.87 9.84 -16.26
C GLY A 70 -1.87 8.76 -15.87
N ASP A 71 -1.37 7.79 -15.10
CA ASP A 71 -2.13 6.67 -14.56
C ASP A 71 -2.89 7.07 -13.29
N HIS A 72 -4.13 6.58 -13.21
CA HIS A 72 -5.02 6.81 -12.07
C HIS A 72 -5.69 5.50 -11.67
N ILE A 73 -5.58 5.14 -10.40
CA ILE A 73 -6.27 3.97 -9.84
C ILE A 73 -7.77 4.31 -9.77
N THR A 74 -8.59 3.46 -10.36
CA THR A 74 -10.04 3.64 -10.50
C THR A 74 -10.84 2.80 -9.51
N ALA A 75 -10.28 1.66 -9.10
CA ALA A 75 -10.86 0.84 -8.04
C ALA A 75 -9.80 0.08 -7.25
N LEU A 76 -10.12 -0.19 -5.98
CA LEU A 76 -9.34 -1.05 -5.09
C LEU A 76 -10.23 -2.08 -4.40
N THR A 77 -9.73 -3.31 -4.29
CA THR A 77 -10.35 -4.43 -3.56
C THR A 77 -9.32 -5.05 -2.65
N PHE A 78 -9.70 -5.27 -1.39
CA PHE A 78 -8.83 -5.87 -0.38
C PHE A 78 -9.39 -7.22 0.03
N LYS A 79 -8.58 -8.25 -0.12
CA LYS A 79 -8.91 -9.59 0.37
C LYS A 79 -8.19 -9.84 1.68
N THR A 80 -8.91 -10.37 2.65
CA THR A 80 -8.36 -10.80 3.94
C THR A 80 -8.38 -12.31 4.05
N ASN A 81 -7.86 -12.84 5.14
CA ASN A 81 -8.03 -14.24 5.51
C ASN A 81 -9.49 -14.63 5.82
N LYS A 82 -10.42 -13.66 5.92
CA LYS A 82 -11.82 -13.90 6.27
C LYS A 82 -12.81 -13.57 5.17
N LYS A 83 -12.62 -12.43 4.50
CA LYS A 83 -13.59 -11.90 3.52
C LYS A 83 -12.93 -10.91 2.57
N THR A 84 -13.75 -10.32 1.71
CA THR A 84 -13.32 -9.33 0.73
C THR A 84 -14.02 -8.01 1.01
N TYR A 85 -13.27 -6.91 0.91
CA TYR A 85 -13.74 -5.53 1.03
C TYR A 85 -13.58 -4.81 -0.32
N GLY A 86 -14.62 -4.09 -0.72
CA GLY A 86 -14.71 -3.43 -2.03
C GLY A 86 -15.42 -4.29 -3.09
N PRO A 87 -15.25 -3.97 -4.39
CA PRO A 87 -14.41 -2.90 -4.92
C PRO A 87 -14.89 -1.52 -4.47
N TYR A 88 -13.95 -0.68 -4.05
CA TYR A 88 -14.16 0.75 -3.87
C TYR A 88 -13.84 1.44 -5.18
N GLY A 89 -14.73 2.28 -5.70
CA GLY A 89 -14.59 2.90 -7.02
C GLY A 89 -15.16 2.06 -8.17
N ASN A 90 -14.73 2.35 -9.40
CA ASN A 90 -15.29 1.76 -10.63
C ASN A 90 -14.24 0.89 -11.34
N LYS A 91 -14.59 -0.37 -11.63
CA LYS A 91 -13.71 -1.27 -12.38
C LYS A 91 -13.55 -0.76 -13.83
N THR A 92 -12.32 -0.73 -14.30
CA THR A 92 -11.97 -0.42 -15.70
C THR A 92 -11.31 -1.63 -16.35
N GLN A 93 -10.71 -1.49 -17.55
CA GLN A 93 -10.12 -2.63 -18.26
C GLN A 93 -8.78 -3.08 -17.65
N ASN A 94 -7.93 -2.15 -17.23
CA ASN A 94 -6.58 -2.49 -16.79
C ASN A 94 -6.59 -2.91 -15.32
N TYR A 95 -6.20 -4.15 -15.05
CA TYR A 95 -6.20 -4.76 -13.73
C TYR A 95 -4.77 -4.92 -13.18
N PHE A 96 -4.63 -4.85 -11.86
CA PHE A 96 -3.39 -5.20 -11.14
C PHE A 96 -3.72 -5.91 -9.82
N SER A 97 -2.76 -6.67 -9.29
CA SER A 97 -2.84 -7.24 -7.96
C SER A 97 -1.48 -7.49 -7.33
N ALA A 98 -1.47 -7.55 -6.01
CA ALA A 98 -0.35 -7.97 -5.19
C ALA A 98 -0.86 -8.92 -4.09
N ASP A 99 -0.38 -10.15 -4.13
CA ASP A 99 -0.70 -11.20 -3.16
C ASP A 99 0.44 -11.34 -2.16
N ALA A 100 0.07 -11.47 -0.88
CA ALA A 100 1.04 -11.75 0.17
C ALA A 100 1.66 -13.13 -0.06
N PRO A 101 2.99 -13.27 0.13
CA PRO A 101 3.64 -14.57 0.16
C PRO A 101 3.04 -15.48 1.23
N LYS A 102 3.33 -16.78 1.14
CA LYS A 102 2.91 -17.76 2.16
C LYS A 102 3.35 -17.28 3.56
N ASP A 103 2.48 -17.52 4.54
CA ASP A 103 2.69 -17.18 5.96
C ASP A 103 2.97 -15.68 6.24
N SER A 104 2.59 -14.82 5.29
CA SER A 104 2.74 -13.36 5.35
C SER A 104 1.40 -12.64 5.16
N GLN A 105 1.39 -11.35 5.48
CA GLN A 105 0.29 -10.40 5.29
C GLN A 105 0.80 -9.11 4.65
N ILE A 106 -0.10 -8.34 4.07
CA ILE A 106 0.15 -6.93 3.70
C ILE A 106 0.06 -6.08 4.97
N ALA A 107 1.15 -5.39 5.31
CA ALA A 107 1.31 -4.67 6.57
C ALA A 107 1.85 -3.24 6.39
N GLY A 108 1.82 -2.71 5.18
CA GLY A 108 2.29 -1.36 4.85
C GLY A 108 1.98 -1.02 3.40
N PHE A 109 1.90 0.27 3.10
CA PHE A 109 1.62 0.75 1.75
C PHE A 109 2.59 1.87 1.37
N LEU A 110 2.97 1.89 0.10
CA LEU A 110 3.72 2.98 -0.50
C LEU A 110 3.15 3.29 -1.88
N GLY A 111 3.45 4.47 -2.43
CA GLY A 111 2.92 4.84 -3.74
C GLY A 111 3.16 6.29 -4.12
N THR A 112 2.43 6.72 -5.15
CA THR A 112 2.48 8.09 -5.67
C THR A 112 1.09 8.69 -5.85
N SER A 113 0.94 9.96 -5.48
CA SER A 113 -0.33 10.68 -5.50
C SER A 113 -0.13 12.14 -5.87
N GLY A 114 -1.13 12.70 -6.52
CA GLY A 114 -1.31 14.13 -6.69
C GLY A 114 -2.76 14.45 -6.36
N ASN A 115 -3.54 14.85 -7.37
CA ASN A 115 -4.98 15.03 -7.24
C ASN A 115 -5.75 13.71 -7.08
N ALA A 116 -5.12 12.57 -7.41
CA ALA A 116 -5.62 11.22 -7.22
C ALA A 116 -4.46 10.25 -6.93
N LEU A 117 -4.80 9.01 -6.60
CA LEU A 117 -3.85 7.92 -6.40
C LEU A 117 -3.37 7.40 -7.76
N SER A 118 -2.07 7.50 -8.03
CA SER A 118 -1.47 7.11 -9.31
C SER A 118 -0.81 5.73 -9.24
N SER A 119 -0.18 5.40 -8.12
CA SER A 119 0.38 4.07 -7.88
C SER A 119 0.18 3.63 -6.43
N LEU A 120 0.16 2.31 -6.22
CA LEU A 120 0.07 1.67 -4.92
C LEU A 120 0.86 0.37 -4.93
N ASP A 121 1.80 0.25 -4.01
CA ASP A 121 2.58 -0.94 -3.71
C ASP A 121 2.42 -1.28 -2.21
N VAL A 122 2.95 -2.45 -1.81
CA VAL A 122 2.73 -3.01 -0.48
C VAL A 122 4.02 -3.47 0.20
N HIS A 123 4.03 -3.37 1.52
CA HIS A 123 5.02 -4.04 2.38
C HIS A 123 4.43 -5.32 2.97
N PHE A 124 5.25 -6.36 3.05
CA PHE A 124 4.87 -7.63 3.66
C PHE A 124 5.47 -7.78 5.07
N ALA A 125 4.69 -8.41 5.96
CA ALA A 125 5.15 -8.85 7.27
C ALA A 125 4.66 -10.27 7.55
N PRO A 126 5.30 -11.02 8.47
CA PRO A 126 4.73 -12.27 8.97
C PRO A 126 3.32 -12.05 9.50
N ILE A 127 2.47 -13.08 9.41
CA ILE A 127 1.14 -13.05 10.02
C ILE A 127 1.31 -12.83 11.53
N PRO A 128 0.59 -11.88 12.15
CA PRO A 128 0.78 -11.56 13.55
C PRO A 128 0.16 -12.66 14.40
N THR A 129 0.89 -13.11 15.42
CA THR A 129 0.31 -14.02 16.41
C THR A 129 -0.73 -13.25 17.23
N PRO A 130 -1.93 -13.81 17.49
CA PRO A 130 -2.90 -13.17 18.38
C PRO A 130 -2.26 -12.78 19.71
N GLY A 131 -2.34 -11.50 20.08
CA GLY A 131 -1.83 -10.97 21.35
C GLY A 131 -0.33 -10.58 21.38
N SER A 132 0.41 -10.69 20.27
CA SER A 132 1.86 -10.40 20.25
C SER A 132 2.26 -9.01 19.74
N ILE A 133 1.31 -8.17 19.30
CA ILE A 133 1.60 -6.84 18.73
C ILE A 133 1.99 -5.87 19.86
N LYS A 134 3.28 -5.52 19.92
CA LYS A 134 3.81 -4.49 20.82
C LYS A 134 3.94 -3.15 20.08
N PRO A 135 3.80 -2.00 20.75
CA PRO A 135 4.12 -0.70 20.16
C PRO A 135 5.60 -0.64 19.76
N GLN A 136 5.87 -0.36 18.49
CA GLN A 136 7.20 -0.10 17.95
C GLN A 136 7.38 1.41 17.69
N PRO A 137 8.49 2.02 18.13
CA PRO A 137 8.80 3.40 17.78
C PRO A 137 8.98 3.54 16.25
N GLY A 138 8.34 4.54 15.65
CA GLY A 138 8.35 4.77 14.20
C GLY A 138 9.77 4.97 13.66
N GLY A 139 10.10 4.27 12.57
CA GLY A 139 11.36 4.46 11.86
C GLY A 139 11.39 5.79 11.12
N SER A 140 12.42 6.59 11.37
CA SER A 140 12.66 7.91 10.79
C SER A 140 12.93 7.82 9.29
N GLY A 141 12.09 8.45 8.47
CA GLY A 141 12.46 8.81 7.10
C GLY A 141 13.27 10.09 7.09
N THR A 142 14.58 10.01 6.82
CA THR A 142 15.42 11.18 6.54
C THR A 142 15.63 11.32 5.03
N GLY A 143 15.10 12.40 4.46
CA GLY A 143 15.53 12.93 3.16
C GLY A 143 16.73 13.86 3.32
N GLY A 144 17.61 13.88 2.32
CA GLY A 144 18.70 14.84 2.17
C GLY A 144 19.82 14.31 1.29
N GLY A 145 19.92 14.77 0.05
CA GLY A 145 20.88 14.31 -0.95
C GLY A 145 22.30 14.86 -0.78
N GLY A 146 23.25 14.25 -1.51
CA GLY A 146 24.59 14.79 -1.73
C GLY A 146 25.70 13.74 -1.85
N SER A 147 25.99 13.33 -3.11
CA SER A 147 27.31 12.96 -3.66
C SER A 147 28.13 11.76 -3.11
N LYS A 148 28.30 10.76 -3.98
CA LYS A 148 29.36 9.70 -4.02
C LYS A 148 30.79 10.34 -4.13
N PRO A 149 31.94 9.62 -4.00
CA PRO A 149 32.11 8.16 -4.08
C PRO A 149 33.17 7.44 -3.21
N GLY A 150 33.03 6.11 -3.12
CA GLY A 150 34.13 5.15 -2.96
C GLY A 150 33.90 4.08 -1.90
N GLY A 151 34.15 2.80 -2.23
CA GLY A 151 34.29 1.73 -1.24
C GLY A 151 33.62 0.40 -1.60
N SER A 152 34.43 -0.59 -1.98
CA SER A 152 34.10 -1.99 -2.24
C SER A 152 33.78 -2.75 -0.94
N GLY A 153 32.88 -3.74 -0.99
CA GLY A 153 32.59 -4.67 0.10
C GLY A 153 31.33 -5.49 -0.16
N ASN A 154 31.44 -6.81 -0.03
CA ASN A 154 30.60 -7.90 -0.50
C ASN A 154 29.68 -8.50 0.59
N GLU A 155 28.59 -9.15 0.13
CA GLU A 155 27.77 -10.18 0.82
C GLU A 155 26.90 -9.72 2.02
N SER A 156 25.68 -10.20 2.29
CA SER A 156 24.77 -11.18 1.70
C SER A 156 23.36 -10.94 2.29
N GLY A 157 22.31 -11.47 1.65
CA GLY A 157 21.08 -11.87 2.36
C GLY A 157 19.93 -10.86 2.40
N GLY A 158 18.98 -11.04 1.47
CA GLY A 158 17.66 -10.39 1.53
C GLY A 158 17.13 -10.12 0.13
N SER A 159 16.40 -11.08 -0.43
CA SER A 159 15.77 -10.96 -1.75
C SER A 159 14.87 -9.71 -1.80
N LEU A 160 15.38 -8.65 -2.44
CA LEU A 160 14.55 -7.57 -2.96
C LEU A 160 13.80 -8.15 -4.16
N LEU A 161 12.58 -8.64 -3.94
CA LEU A 161 11.59 -8.73 -5.00
C LEU A 161 11.23 -7.30 -5.41
N LYS A 162 12.06 -6.71 -6.29
CA LYS A 162 11.62 -5.67 -7.20
C LYS A 162 10.56 -6.31 -8.08
N LEU A 163 9.29 -6.25 -7.67
CA LEU A 163 8.23 -6.27 -8.64
C LEU A 163 8.31 -4.93 -9.37
N HIS A 164 9.15 -4.89 -10.40
CA HIS A 164 8.93 -3.98 -11.50
C HIS A 164 7.51 -4.30 -12.01
N VAL A 165 6.53 -3.48 -11.65
CA VAL A 165 5.38 -3.30 -12.55
C VAL A 165 5.92 -2.56 -13.76
N SER A 166 6.67 -3.29 -14.59
CA SER A 166 7.05 -2.83 -15.91
C SER A 166 5.76 -2.89 -16.71
N LEU A 167 5.08 -1.75 -16.81
CA LEU A 167 4.08 -1.48 -17.83
C LEU A 167 4.77 -1.63 -19.20
N LYS A 168 4.90 -2.86 -19.68
CA LYS A 168 5.07 -3.12 -21.10
C LYS A 168 3.70 -3.45 -21.66
N ALA A 169 3.11 -2.45 -22.31
CA ALA A 169 2.01 -2.64 -23.23
C ALA A 169 2.38 -3.75 -24.23
N ILE A 170 1.54 -4.78 -24.28
CA ILE A 170 1.55 -5.76 -25.36
C ILE A 170 0.86 -5.07 -26.54
N LYS A 171 1.57 -4.96 -27.65
CA LYS A 171 0.97 -4.96 -28.98
C LYS A 171 1.52 -6.16 -29.73
#